data_AF-A0A964HU24-F1
#
_entry.id   AF-A0A964HU24-F1
#
_cell.length_a   1.000
_cell.length_b   1.000
_cell.length_c   1.000
_cell.angle_alpha   90.00
_cell.angle_beta   90.00
_cell.angle_gamma   90.00
#
_symmetry.space_group_name_H-M   'P 1'
#
loop_
_entity.id
_entity.type
_entity.pdbx_description
1 polymer ?
#
loop_
_entity_poly.entity_id
_entity_poly.type
_entity_poly.pdbx_seq_one_letter_code
_entity_poly.pdbx_strand_id
1 'polypeptide(L)'
;MLLWFIGTAFISVLFVFRDDRFDYRVLALGALLPDLIDIFTGGAWVFHSVLGSVLALALVMAFARRGTAARRMSLAIPIGMFMHLVFDGAFNNTKVFWWPFAGLNFGGAAIPSFDRMWLNIILEIAGAAMLTWVWRTNDLSTPRARHEFFRTGRLVLEKK
;
A
#
# COMPACT_ATOMS: atom_id res chain seq x y z
N MET A 1 6.82 -6.44 -5.33
CA MET A 1 7.87 -5.43 -5.03
C MET A 1 7.71 -4.94 -3.59
N LEU A 2 8.45 -5.47 -2.62
CA LEU A 2 8.11 -5.30 -1.20
C LEU A 2 8.47 -3.92 -0.64
N LEU A 3 9.75 -3.55 -0.65
CA LEU A 3 10.24 -2.37 0.06
C LEU A 3 9.79 -1.09 -0.63
N TRP A 4 9.67 -1.14 -1.96
CA TRP A 4 9.15 -0.04 -2.76
C TRP A 4 7.72 0.33 -2.35
N PHE A 5 6.80 -0.63 -2.30
CA PHE A 5 5.40 -0.35 -1.96
C PHE A 5 5.23 0.12 -0.52
N ILE A 6 5.92 -0.51 0.43
CA ILE A 6 5.86 -0.05 1.83
C ILE A 6 6.46 1.35 1.95
N GLY A 7 7.66 1.57 1.39
CA GLY A 7 8.40 2.82 1.51
C GLY A 7 7.64 4.01 0.90
N THR A 8 7.15 3.85 -0.33
CA THR A 8 6.38 4.89 -1.02
C THR A 8 5.06 5.19 -0.33
N ALA A 9 4.32 4.16 0.12
CA ALA A 9 3.08 4.35 0.87
C ALA A 9 3.33 5.10 2.19
N PHE A 10 4.38 4.70 2.93
CA PHE A 10 4.73 5.31 4.22
C PHE A 10 5.07 6.78 4.04
N ILE A 11 5.97 7.10 3.12
CA ILE A 11 6.35 8.48 2.84
C ILE A 11 5.15 9.29 2.37
N SER A 12 4.37 8.79 1.41
CA SER A 12 3.20 9.51 0.89
C SER A 12 2.22 9.85 2.02
N VAL A 13 1.91 8.89 2.89
CA VAL A 13 0.99 9.11 4.00
C VAL A 13 1.59 10.00 5.09
N LEU A 14 2.86 9.82 5.44
CA LEU A 14 3.60 10.71 6.37
C LEU A 14 3.51 12.17 5.93
N PHE A 15 3.75 12.46 4.65
CA PHE A 15 3.75 13.84 4.15
C PHE A 15 2.35 14.42 3.93
N VAL A 16 1.40 13.61 3.43
CA VAL A 16 0.06 14.06 3.04
C VAL A 16 -0.91 14.15 4.22
N PHE A 17 -1.01 13.08 5.02
CA PHE A 17 -2.02 13.02 6.08
C PHE A 17 -1.53 13.66 7.38
N ARG A 18 -0.24 13.51 7.72
CA ARG A 18 0.36 14.01 8.96
C ARG A 18 -0.47 13.69 10.22
N ASP A 19 -1.18 12.57 10.20
CA ASP A 19 -2.07 12.11 11.28
C ASP A 19 -1.30 11.14 12.18
N ASP A 20 -1.13 11.52 13.45
CA ASP A 20 -0.42 10.74 14.47
C ASP A 20 -1.20 9.49 14.92
N ARG A 21 -2.45 9.33 14.49
CA ARG A 21 -3.31 8.19 14.82
C ARG A 21 -3.40 7.16 13.70
N PHE A 22 -2.73 7.40 12.58
CA PHE A 22 -2.75 6.52 11.43
C PHE A 22 -1.91 5.26 11.70
N ASP A 23 -2.45 4.09 11.34
CA ASP A 23 -1.76 2.81 11.54
C ASP A 23 -1.01 2.41 10.26
N TYR A 24 0.31 2.64 10.26
CA TYR A 24 1.20 2.35 9.15
C TYR A 24 1.37 0.85 8.90
N ARG A 25 1.10 -0.01 9.89
CA ARG A 25 1.15 -1.48 9.69
C ARG A 25 0.00 -1.92 8.79
N VAL A 26 -1.19 -1.40 9.05
CA VAL A 26 -2.38 -1.70 8.24
C VAL A 26 -2.25 -1.10 6.84
N LEU A 27 -1.59 0.06 6.72
CA LEU A 27 -1.23 0.63 5.41
C LEU A 27 -0.28 -0.28 4.63
N ALA A 28 0.79 -0.77 5.27
CA ALA A 28 1.72 -1.71 4.64
C ALA A 28 0.98 -2.96 4.15
N LEU A 29 0.10 -3.51 4.99
CA LEU A 29 -0.74 -4.65 4.60
C LEU A 29 -1.60 -4.31 3.38
N GLY A 30 -2.29 -3.17 3.38
CA GLY A 30 -3.11 -2.73 2.23
C GLY A 30 -2.29 -2.53 0.95
N ALA A 31 -1.08 -1.98 1.07
CA ALA A 31 -0.18 -1.74 -0.07
C ALA A 31 0.45 -3.02 -0.64
N LEU A 32 0.52 -4.10 0.14
CA LEU A 32 1.03 -5.41 -0.30
C LEU A 32 -0.09 -6.38 -0.68
N LEU A 33 -1.33 -6.10 -0.28
CA LEU A 33 -2.46 -7.00 -0.46
C LEU A 33 -2.71 -7.39 -1.93
N PRO A 34 -2.63 -6.48 -2.92
CA PRO A 34 -2.77 -6.86 -4.33
C PRO A 34 -1.71 -7.88 -4.78
N ASP A 35 -0.42 -7.61 -4.49
CA ASP A 35 0.70 -8.52 -4.80
C ASP A 35 0.54 -9.89 -4.12
N LEU A 36 0.13 -9.91 -2.85
CA LEU A 36 -0.03 -11.16 -2.08
C LEU A 36 -1.12 -12.07 -2.65
N ILE A 37 -2.20 -11.48 -3.17
CA ILE A 37 -3.30 -12.25 -3.77
C ILE A 37 -2.89 -12.77 -5.14
N ASP A 38 -2.15 -11.96 -5.90
CA ASP A 38 -1.66 -12.32 -7.23
C ASP A 38 -0.74 -13.56 -7.23
N ILE A 39 0.00 -13.82 -6.13
CA ILE A 39 0.79 -15.05 -5.95
C ILE A 39 -0.07 -16.31 -6.05
N PHE A 40 -1.31 -16.27 -5.53
CA PHE A 40 -2.22 -17.41 -5.54
C PHE A 40 -3.00 -17.53 -6.85
N THR A 41 -3.23 -16.42 -7.56
CA THR A 41 -4.01 -16.40 -8.81
C THR A 41 -3.16 -16.52 -10.07
N GLY A 42 -1.84 -16.33 -9.98
CA GLY A 42 -0.88 -16.56 -11.07
C GLY A 42 -0.86 -15.46 -12.15
N GLY A 43 -1.36 -14.26 -11.85
CA GLY A 43 -1.38 -13.12 -12.80
C GLY A 43 -2.23 -11.94 -12.32
N ALA A 44 -2.14 -10.82 -13.07
CA ALA A 44 -2.83 -9.57 -12.76
C ALA A 44 -4.35 -9.79 -12.67
N TRP A 45 -4.91 -9.55 -11.49
CA TRP A 45 -6.30 -9.88 -11.18
C TRP A 45 -7.11 -8.66 -10.74
N VAL A 46 -8.31 -8.89 -10.18
CA VAL A 46 -9.25 -7.84 -9.75
C VAL A 46 -8.60 -6.78 -8.85
N PHE A 47 -7.60 -7.13 -8.06
CA PHE A 47 -6.93 -6.22 -7.15
C PHE A 47 -5.97 -5.23 -7.81
N HIS A 48 -5.60 -5.46 -9.08
CA HIS A 48 -4.91 -4.51 -9.95
C HIS A 48 -5.89 -3.61 -10.75
N SER A 49 -7.20 -3.78 -10.53
CA SER A 49 -8.22 -2.86 -11.03
C SER A 49 -8.55 -1.79 -9.98
N VAL A 50 -8.95 -0.61 -10.45
CA VAL A 50 -9.47 0.44 -9.56
C VAL A 50 -10.70 -0.04 -8.80
N LEU A 51 -11.50 -0.92 -9.42
CA LEU A 51 -12.69 -1.49 -8.80
C LEU A 51 -12.35 -2.30 -7.55
N GLY A 52 -11.26 -3.08 -7.55
CA GLY A 52 -10.83 -3.84 -6.37
C GLY A 52 -10.59 -2.96 -5.14
N SER A 53 -9.89 -1.83 -5.34
CA SER A 53 -9.65 -0.84 -4.27
C SER A 53 -10.95 -0.13 -3.84
N VAL A 54 -11.83 0.20 -4.77
CA VAL A 54 -13.15 0.79 -4.47
C VAL A 54 -14.04 -0.17 -3.70
N LEU A 55 -14.05 -1.47 -4.05
CA LEU A 55 -14.80 -2.49 -3.33
C LEU A 55 -14.25 -2.69 -1.92
N ALA A 56 -12.93 -2.71 -1.74
CA ALA A 56 -12.32 -2.74 -0.41
C ALA A 56 -12.77 -1.54 0.44
N LEU A 57 -12.78 -0.33 -0.14
CA LEU A 57 -13.31 0.85 0.53
C LEU A 57 -14.80 0.70 0.86
N ALA A 58 -15.61 0.23 -0.08
CA ALA A 58 -17.04 0.02 0.13
C ALA A 58 -17.31 -0.98 1.27
N LEU A 59 -16.56 -2.08 1.33
CA LEU A 59 -16.63 -3.07 2.41
C LEU A 59 -16.27 -2.45 3.75
N VAL A 60 -15.18 -1.69 3.83
CA VAL A 60 -14.81 -0.97 5.06
C VAL A 60 -15.93 -0.02 5.49
N MET A 61 -16.55 0.69 4.55
CA MET A 61 -17.63 1.62 4.83
C MET A 61 -18.94 0.93 5.25
N ALA A 62 -19.21 -0.26 4.72
CA ALA A 62 -20.39 -1.04 5.04
C ALA A 62 -20.30 -1.72 6.42
N PHE A 63 -19.14 -2.30 6.75
CA PHE A 63 -18.97 -3.08 7.97
C PHE A 63 -18.41 -2.28 9.15
N ALA A 64 -17.61 -1.25 8.91
CA ALA A 64 -17.01 -0.50 10.00
C ALA A 64 -17.93 0.60 10.52
N ARG A 65 -18.17 0.60 11.84
CA ARG A 65 -19.02 1.61 12.51
C ARG A 65 -18.38 3.00 12.45
N ARG A 66 -19.20 4.00 12.12
CA ARG A 66 -18.76 5.42 12.10
C ARG A 66 -18.21 5.86 13.46
N GLY A 67 -17.21 6.74 13.45
CA GLY A 67 -16.59 7.31 14.65
C GLY A 67 -15.61 6.40 15.40
N THR A 68 -15.50 5.12 15.04
CA THR A 68 -14.65 4.16 15.76
C THR A 68 -13.18 4.22 15.34
N ALA A 69 -12.27 3.85 16.25
CA ALA A 69 -10.86 3.65 15.94
C ALA A 69 -10.67 2.52 14.90
N ALA A 70 -11.47 1.45 15.00
CA ALA A 70 -11.47 0.35 14.04
C ALA A 70 -11.71 0.83 12.61
N ARG A 71 -12.73 1.68 12.38
CA ARG A 71 -12.98 2.24 11.04
C ARG A 71 -11.80 3.06 10.52
N ARG A 72 -11.18 3.90 11.37
CA ARG A 72 -10.00 4.68 10.99
C ARG A 72 -8.84 3.77 10.58
N MET A 73 -8.59 2.70 11.34
CA MET A 73 -7.57 1.70 11.02
C MET A 73 -7.90 0.94 9.73
N SER A 74 -9.14 0.47 9.58
CA SER A 74 -9.58 -0.26 8.38
C SER A 74 -9.48 0.57 7.11
N LEU A 75 -9.63 1.90 7.18
CA LEU A 75 -9.45 2.79 6.04
C LEU A 75 -8.01 2.83 5.53
N ALA A 76 -7.00 2.46 6.33
CA ALA A 76 -5.63 2.35 5.85
C ALA A 76 -5.46 1.23 4.81
N ILE A 77 -6.33 0.21 4.81
CA ILE A 77 -6.32 -0.87 3.82
C ILE A 77 -6.60 -0.34 2.39
N PRO A 78 -7.78 0.25 2.10
CA PRO A 78 -8.06 0.76 0.76
C PRO A 78 -7.12 1.90 0.38
N ILE A 79 -6.67 2.73 1.33
CA ILE A 79 -5.64 3.75 1.06
C ILE A 79 -4.35 3.09 0.57
N GLY A 80 -3.88 2.03 1.24
CA GLY A 80 -2.72 1.26 0.82
C GLY A 80 -2.90 0.64 -0.57
N MET A 81 -4.08 0.08 -0.85
CA MET A 81 -4.38 -0.50 -2.17
C MET A 81 -4.39 0.54 -3.29
N PHE A 82 -4.96 1.73 -3.06
CA PHE A 82 -4.88 2.82 -4.03
C PHE A 82 -3.43 3.27 -4.28
N MET A 83 -2.62 3.37 -3.22
CA MET A 83 -1.20 3.70 -3.36
C MET A 83 -0.45 2.61 -4.14
N HIS A 84 -0.76 1.34 -3.89
CA HIS A 84 -0.23 0.23 -4.67
C HIS A 84 -0.49 0.42 -6.16
N LEU A 85 -1.75 0.65 -6.57
CA LEU A 85 -2.10 0.85 -7.99
C LEU A 85 -1.33 2.00 -8.65
N VAL A 86 -1.10 3.09 -7.91
CA VAL A 86 -0.35 4.25 -8.40
C VAL A 86 1.14 3.90 -8.57
N PHE A 87 1.76 3.28 -7.56
CA PHE A 87 3.20 3.01 -7.56
C PHE A 87 3.60 1.78 -8.37
N ASP A 88 2.67 0.86 -8.63
CA ASP A 88 2.84 -0.25 -9.57
C ASP A 88 2.64 0.22 -11.02
N GLY A 89 2.02 1.38 -11.21
CA GLY A 89 1.69 1.88 -12.53
C GLY A 89 0.61 1.04 -13.20
N ALA A 90 -0.32 0.46 -12.42
CA ALA A 90 -1.40 -0.39 -12.90
C ALA A 90 -2.25 0.29 -14.00
N PHE A 91 -2.34 1.63 -13.96
CA PHE A 91 -3.00 2.45 -14.97
C PHE A 91 -2.38 2.35 -16.38
N ASN A 92 -1.13 1.87 -16.51
CA ASN A 92 -0.52 1.62 -17.82
C ASN A 92 -1.20 0.49 -18.59
N ASN A 93 -1.91 -0.41 -17.90
CA ASN A 93 -2.76 -1.42 -18.51
C ASN A 93 -4.22 -1.05 -18.33
N THR A 94 -4.75 -0.24 -19.24
CA THR A 94 -6.13 0.27 -19.18
C THR A 94 -7.18 -0.82 -19.13
N LYS A 95 -6.94 -2.01 -19.71
CA LYS A 95 -7.88 -3.13 -19.67
C LYS A 95 -8.04 -3.70 -18.26
N VAL A 96 -6.93 -3.93 -17.56
CA VAL A 96 -6.95 -4.46 -16.19
C VAL A 96 -7.38 -3.36 -15.22
N PHE A 97 -6.86 -2.13 -15.39
CA PHE A 97 -7.16 -1.01 -14.50
C PHE A 97 -8.66 -0.69 -14.45
N TRP A 98 -9.34 -0.69 -15.61
CA TRP A 98 -10.77 -0.41 -15.74
C TRP A 98 -11.67 -1.65 -15.74
N TRP A 99 -11.15 -2.83 -15.42
CA TRP A 99 -11.97 -4.04 -15.32
C TRP A 99 -13.14 -3.81 -14.33
N PRO A 100 -14.38 -4.24 -14.64
CA PRO A 100 -14.84 -5.00 -15.82
C PRO A 100 -15.30 -4.13 -17.00
N PHE A 101 -15.22 -2.80 -16.92
CA PHE A 101 -15.77 -1.88 -17.92
C PHE A 101 -14.99 -1.88 -19.25
N ALA A 102 -13.70 -2.20 -19.20
CA ALA A 102 -12.84 -2.32 -20.38
C ALA A 102 -12.74 -3.75 -20.96
N GLY A 103 -13.55 -4.68 -20.45
CA GLY A 103 -13.59 -6.09 -20.84
C GLY A 103 -13.55 -7.04 -19.65
N LEU A 104 -14.01 -8.28 -19.85
CA LEU A 104 -14.08 -9.30 -18.79
C LEU A 104 -12.82 -10.16 -18.66
N ASN A 105 -11.96 -10.16 -19.68
CA ASN A 105 -10.76 -10.97 -19.72
C ASN A 105 -9.54 -10.17 -19.25
N PHE A 106 -8.79 -10.72 -18.29
CA PHE A 106 -7.53 -10.14 -17.80
C PHE A 106 -6.35 -10.31 -18.79
N GLY A 107 -6.61 -10.93 -19.95
CA GLY A 107 -5.75 -10.88 -21.14
C GLY A 107 -4.36 -11.52 -21.01
N GLY A 108 -4.10 -12.31 -19.96
CA GLY A 108 -2.75 -12.83 -19.69
C GLY A 108 -1.73 -11.71 -19.51
N ALA A 109 -2.17 -10.51 -19.15
CA ALA A 109 -1.31 -9.36 -19.07
C ALA A 109 -0.26 -9.58 -17.98
N ALA A 110 1.00 -9.46 -18.37
CA ALA A 110 2.11 -9.54 -17.45
C ALA A 110 1.96 -8.47 -16.38
N ILE A 111 2.14 -8.89 -15.12
CA ILE A 111 2.20 -7.97 -13.99
C ILE A 111 3.44 -7.09 -14.21
N PRO A 112 3.32 -5.75 -14.24
CA PRO A 112 4.46 -4.85 -14.49
C PRO A 112 5.65 -5.10 -13.55
N SER A 113 5.35 -5.49 -12.30
CA SER A 113 6.32 -5.87 -11.28
C SER A 113 7.05 -7.20 -11.53
N PHE A 114 6.65 -8.00 -12.53
CA PHE A 114 7.36 -9.23 -12.93
C PHE A 114 8.13 -9.08 -14.25
N ASP A 115 7.70 -8.18 -15.13
CA ASP A 115 8.34 -7.98 -16.45
C ASP A 115 9.60 -7.12 -16.41
N ARG A 116 9.78 -6.31 -15.35
CA ARG A 116 10.82 -5.27 -15.28
C ARG A 116 11.92 -5.59 -14.27
N MET A 117 12.54 -6.77 -14.38
CA MET A 117 13.48 -7.30 -13.39
C MET A 117 14.57 -6.29 -12.93
N TRP A 118 15.19 -5.54 -13.84
CA TRP A 118 16.20 -4.53 -13.49
C TRP A 118 15.62 -3.28 -12.82
N LEU A 119 14.47 -2.78 -13.29
CA LEU A 119 13.82 -1.64 -12.66
C LEU A 119 13.32 -2.01 -11.27
N ASN A 120 12.85 -3.23 -11.06
CA ASN A 120 12.44 -3.71 -9.75
C ASN A 120 13.60 -3.62 -8.75
N ILE A 121 14.81 -4.02 -9.12
CA ILE A 121 15.97 -3.92 -8.21
C ILE A 121 16.22 -2.45 -7.81
N ILE A 122 16.16 -1.53 -8.77
CA ILE A 122 16.35 -0.09 -8.51
C ILE A 122 15.24 0.44 -7.59
N LEU A 123 14.00 0.06 -7.86
CA LEU A 123 12.84 0.47 -7.08
C LEU A 123 12.88 -0.15 -5.66
N GLU A 124 13.33 -1.39 -5.49
CA GLU A 124 13.54 -2.01 -4.17
C GLU A 124 14.61 -1.25 -3.38
N ILE A 125 15.73 -0.86 -4.03
CA ILE A 125 16.77 -0.05 -3.40
C ILE A 125 16.22 1.32 -2.98
N ALA A 126 15.42 1.96 -3.84
CA ALA A 126 14.75 3.20 -3.49
C ALA A 126 13.78 3.01 -2.30
N GLY A 127 13.02 1.92 -2.29
CA GLY A 127 12.20 1.48 -1.17
C GLY A 127 12.97 1.34 0.13
N ALA A 128 14.12 0.65 0.08
CA ALA A 128 15.02 0.49 1.23
C ALA A 128 15.55 1.83 1.73
N ALA A 129 15.92 2.75 0.82
CA ALA A 129 16.38 4.09 1.18
C ALA A 129 15.27 4.90 1.86
N MET A 130 14.04 4.84 1.34
CA MET A 130 12.86 5.48 1.92
C MET A 130 12.55 4.94 3.32
N LEU A 131 12.56 3.62 3.50
CA LEU A 131 12.33 3.00 4.80
C LEU A 131 13.47 3.30 5.79
N THR A 132 14.71 3.34 5.33
CA THR A 132 15.86 3.76 6.16
C THR A 132 15.70 5.21 6.62
N TRP A 133 15.19 6.08 5.76
CA TRP A 133 14.90 7.47 6.12
C TRP A 133 13.76 7.56 7.15
N VAL A 134 12.66 6.82 6.96
CA VAL A 134 11.56 6.74 7.95
C VAL A 134 12.08 6.20 9.29
N TRP A 135 12.94 5.18 9.24
CA TRP A 135 13.55 4.57 10.41
C TRP A 135 14.38 5.58 11.21
N ARG A 136 15.24 6.34 10.54
CA ARG A 136 16.10 7.34 11.17
C ARG A 136 15.32 8.54 11.70
N THR A 137 14.29 8.99 10.99
CA THR A 137 13.48 10.15 11.39
C THR A 137 12.55 9.87 12.57
N ASN A 138 12.18 8.61 12.81
CA ASN A 138 11.31 8.20 13.92
C ASN A 138 12.08 7.56 15.09
N ASP A 139 13.41 7.67 15.10
CA ASP A 139 14.31 7.03 16.07
C ASP A 139 13.99 5.55 16.35
N LEU A 140 13.63 4.80 15.30
CA LEU A 140 13.32 3.37 15.43
C LEU A 140 14.57 2.53 15.78
N SER A 141 15.75 3.15 15.89
CA SER A 141 16.93 2.49 16.48
C SER A 141 16.76 2.25 17.97
N THR A 142 15.94 3.01 18.68
CA THR A 142 15.68 2.84 20.11
C THR A 142 14.64 1.73 20.36
N PRO A 143 14.88 0.78 21.29
CA PRO A 143 13.92 -0.31 21.58
C PRO A 143 12.52 0.20 21.97
N ARG A 144 12.45 1.33 22.69
CA ARG A 144 11.19 1.97 23.09
C ARG A 144 10.37 2.43 21.88
N ALA A 145 11.00 3.13 20.93
CA ALA A 145 10.32 3.61 19.73
C ALA A 145 9.81 2.45 18.87
N ARG A 146 10.60 1.37 18.73
CA ARG A 146 10.17 0.13 18.07
C ARG A 146 8.98 -0.50 18.76
N HIS A 147 9.03 -0.62 20.08
CA HIS A 147 7.94 -1.22 20.84
C HIS A 147 6.64 -0.42 20.68
N GLU A 148 6.71 0.91 20.73
CA GLU A 148 5.55 1.78 20.49
C GLU A 148 5.02 1.66 19.05
N PHE A 149 5.90 1.58 18.05
CA PHE A 149 5.49 1.33 16.66
C PHE A 149 4.80 -0.02 16.50
N PHE A 150 5.38 -1.11 17.03
CA PHE A 150 4.78 -2.44 16.92
C PHE A 150 3.50 -2.59 17.75
N ARG A 151 3.30 -1.76 18.77
CA ARG A 151 2.07 -1.74 19.55
C ARG A 151 0.98 -0.92 18.87
N THR A 152 1.31 0.29 18.46
CA THR A 152 0.34 1.32 18.04
C THR A 152 0.25 1.54 16.54
N GLY A 153 1.27 1.14 15.78
CA GLY A 153 1.40 1.35 14.34
C GLY A 153 1.71 2.78 13.93
N ARG A 154 2.03 3.66 14.88
CA ARG A 154 2.16 5.10 14.66
C ARG A 154 3.58 5.49 14.29
N LEU A 155 3.69 6.36 13.29
CA LEU A 155 4.90 7.08 12.94
C LEU A 155 4.61 8.58 13.03
N VAL A 156 5.56 9.34 13.56
CA VAL A 156 5.44 10.78 13.78
C VAL A 156 6.58 11.47 13.07
N LEU A 157 6.26 12.35 12.13
CA LEU A 157 7.20 13.36 11.66
C LEU A 157 7.36 14.38 12.80
N GLU A 158 8.50 14.38 13.49
CA GLU A 158 8.82 15.46 14.44
C GLU A 158 8.65 16.81 13.73
N LYS A 159 7.82 17.68 14.31
CA LYS A 159 7.79 19.09 13.92
C LYS A 159 9.12 19.68 14.37
N LYS A 160 10.02 19.94 13.42
CA LYS A 160 11.11 20.90 13.63
C LYS A 160 10.55 22.27 13.99
#